data_AF-A0A3C1CI58-F1
#
_entry.id   AF-A0A3C1CI58-F1
#
_cell.length_a   1.000
_cell.length_b   1.000
_cell.length_c   1.000
_cell.angle_alpha   90.00
_cell.angle_beta   90.00
_cell.angle_gamma   90.00
#
_symmetry.space_group_name_H-M   'P 1'
#
loop_
_entity.id
_entity.type
_entity.pdbx_description
1 polymer ?
#
loop_
_entity_poly.entity_id
_entity_poly.type
_entity_poly.pdbx_seq_one_letter_code
_entity_poly.pdbx_strand_id
1 'polypeptide(L)' 'RKTANVVRSVGMDLPGLPVDTHVGRLARRLDLSSETDPDKVEADLTALVAPAEWGKLSLRLILHGR' A
#
# COMPACT_ATOMS: atom_id res chain seq x y z
N ARG A 1 9.27 -8.35 -1.62
CA ARG A 1 8.14 -7.66 -2.29
C ARG A 1 8.20 -6.14 -2.17
N LYS A 2 8.24 -5.56 -0.96
CA LYS A 2 8.21 -4.09 -0.74
C LYS A 2 9.15 -3.30 -1.66
N THR A 3 10.44 -3.62 -1.68
CA THR A 3 11.42 -2.91 -2.53
C THR A 3 11.07 -2.97 -4.01
N ALA A 4 10.61 -4.12 -4.50
CA ALA A 4 10.16 -4.27 -5.89
C ALA A 4 8.92 -3.41 -6.18
N ASN A 5 7.95 -3.35 -5.25
CA ASN A 5 6.77 -2.48 -5.39
C ASN A 5 7.11 -0.98 -5.31
N VAL A 6 8.12 -0.61 -4.54
CA VAL A 6 8.65 0.77 -4.53
C VAL A 6 9.28 1.11 -5.88
N VAL A 7 10.17 0.26 -6.40
CA VAL A 7 10.80 0.48 -7.72
C VAL A 7 9.75 0.54 -8.83
N ARG A 8 8.77 -0.36 -8.80
CA ARG A 8 7.69 -0.40 -9.79
C ARG A 8 6.81 0.86 -9.76
N SER A 9 6.42 1.31 -8.57
CA SER A 9 5.54 2.50 -8.45
C SER A 9 6.28 3.82 -8.63
N VAL A 10 7.41 4.01 -7.95
CA VAL A 10 8.14 5.29 -7.95
C VAL A 10 9.13 5.39 -9.10
N GLY A 11 9.79 4.29 -9.46
CA GLY A 11 10.84 4.28 -10.48
C GLY A 11 10.32 4.02 -11.90
N MET A 12 9.12 3.48 -12.06
CA MET A 12 8.58 3.08 -13.37
C MET A 12 7.14 3.57 -13.63
N ASP A 13 6.53 4.31 -12.69
CA ASP A 13 5.12 4.75 -12.77
C ASP A 13 4.12 3.60 -13.08
N LEU A 14 4.46 2.37 -12.66
CA LEU A 14 3.62 1.19 -12.83
C LEU A 14 2.83 0.88 -11.55
N PRO A 15 1.65 0.24 -11.64
CA PRO A 15 0.87 -0.12 -10.46
C PRO A 15 1.69 -0.95 -9.46
N GLY A 16 1.85 -0.45 -8.24
CA GLY A 16 2.52 -1.14 -7.15
C GLY A 16 2.14 -0.49 -5.83
N LEU A 17 1.74 -1.30 -4.85
CA LEU A 17 1.36 -0.82 -3.52
C LEU A 17 2.34 -1.38 -2.50
N PRO A 18 3.44 -0.67 -2.20
CA PRO A 18 4.37 -1.12 -1.17
C PRO A 18 3.69 -1.02 0.20
N VAL A 19 3.50 -2.17 0.85
CA VAL A 19 3.02 -2.24 2.24
C VAL A 19 4.22 -2.22 3.18
N ASP A 20 4.21 -1.26 4.11
CA ASP A 20 5.18 -1.17 5.20
C ASP A 20 4.52 -1.08 6.57
N THR A 21 5.32 -0.83 7.62
CA THR A 21 4.83 -0.78 9.01
C THR A 21 3.84 0.36 9.25
N HIS A 22 3.93 1.47 8.51
CA HIS A 22 2.98 2.59 8.60
C HIS A 22 1.70 2.25 7.84
N VAL A 23 1.83 1.76 6.60
CA VAL A 23 0.71 1.35 5.76
C VAL A 23 -0.11 0.25 6.43
N GLY A 24 0.53 -0.84 6.88
CA GLY A 24 -0.18 -1.95 7.54
C GLY A 24 -0.73 -1.61 8.92
N ARG A 25 -0.18 -0.60 9.61
CA ARG A 25 -0.75 -0.10 10.86
C ARG A 25 -1.98 0.76 10.60
N LEU A 26 -1.91 1.66 9.62
CA LEU A 26 -3.03 2.53 9.27
C LEU A 26 -4.16 1.78 8.59
N ALA A 27 -3.87 0.78 7.75
CA ALA A 27 -4.88 -0.06 7.13
C ALA A 27 -5.82 -0.67 8.18
N ARG A 28 -5.28 -1.15 9.30
CA ARG A 28 -6.07 -1.67 10.43
C ARG A 28 -6.77 -0.59 11.25
N ARG A 29 -6.14 0.57 11.47
CA ARG A 29 -6.74 1.67 12.24
C ARG A 29 -7.89 2.38 11.51
N LEU A 30 -7.84 2.38 10.18
CA LEU A 30 -8.82 2.99 9.31
C LEU A 30 -9.84 1.97 8.78
N ASP A 31 -9.82 0.74 9.30
CA ASP A 31 -10.72 -0.35 8.91
C ASP A 31 -10.68 -0.67 7.40
N LEU A 32 -9.52 -0.48 6.77
CA LEU A 32 -9.28 -0.81 5.36
C LEU A 32 -8.86 -2.26 5.16
N SER A 33 -8.37 -2.92 6.21
CA SER A 33 -8.00 -4.34 6.23
C SER A 33 -7.95 -4.83 7.69
N SER A 34 -8.44 -6.04 7.93
CA SER A 34 -8.29 -6.75 9.21
C SER A 34 -7.02 -7.60 9.30
N GLU A 35 -6.24 -7.67 8.22
CA GLU A 35 -5.11 -8.58 8.09
C GLU A 35 -3.81 -7.95 8.61
N THR A 36 -2.89 -8.82 9.04
CA THR A 36 -1.53 -8.42 9.49
C THR A 36 -0.45 -8.83 8.49
N ASP A 37 -0.78 -9.78 7.62
CA ASP A 37 0.11 -10.22 6.55
C ASP A 37 0.19 -9.14 5.44
N PRO A 38 1.39 -8.64 5.10
CA PRO A 38 1.54 -7.65 4.05
C PRO A 38 1.03 -8.08 2.67
N ASP A 39 1.01 -9.37 2.32
CA ASP A 39 0.42 -9.87 1.06
C ASP A 39 -1.10 -9.63 1.05
N LYS A 40 -1.75 -9.97 2.16
CA LYS A 40 -3.20 -9.83 2.27
C LYS A 40 -3.63 -8.37 2.38
N VAL A 41 -2.90 -7.57 3.15
CA VAL A 41 -3.15 -6.12 3.23
C VAL A 41 -2.98 -5.46 1.85
N GLU A 42 -2.00 -5.88 1.06
CA GLU A 42 -1.83 -5.39 -0.31
C GLU A 42 -3.03 -5.78 -1.19
N ALA A 43 -3.48 -7.03 -1.12
CA ALA A 43 -4.66 -7.49 -1.85
C ALA A 43 -5.93 -6.69 -1.48
N ASP A 44 -6.17 -6.46 -0.18
CA ASP A 44 -7.30 -5.68 0.30
C ASP A 44 -7.24 -4.23 -0.21
N LEU A 45 -6.09 -3.55 -0.03
CA LEU A 45 -5.94 -2.16 -0.44
C LEU A 45 -6.00 -1.97 -1.96
N THR A 46 -5.49 -2.93 -2.73
CA THR A 46 -5.55 -2.88 -4.19
C THR A 46 -6.94 -3.15 -4.75
N ALA A 47 -7.83 -3.83 -3.99
CA ALA A 47 -9.23 -4.00 -4.34
C ALA A 47 -10.07 -2.73 -4.11
N LEU A 48 -9.63 -1.81 -3.25
CA LEU A 48 -10.36 -0.58 -2.91
C LEU A 48 -10.21 0.55 -3.93
N VAL A 49 -9.13 0.56 -4.70
CA VAL A 49 -8.81 1.66 -5.63
C VAL A 49 -8.25 1.14 -6.95
N ALA A 50 -8.44 1.91 -8.02
CA ALA A 50 -7.94 1.56 -9.35
C ALA A 50 -6.39 1.41 -9.35
N PRO A 51 -5.82 0.56 -10.24
CA PRO A 51 -4.36 0.33 -10.32
C PRO A 51 -3.50 1.59 -10.41
N ALA A 52 -4.00 2.64 -11.09
CA ALA A 52 -3.33 3.92 -11.22
C ALA A 52 -3.19 4.69 -9.88
N GLU A 53 -3.98 4.34 -8.86
CA GLU A 53 -3.96 4.98 -7.54
C GLU A 53 -3.14 4.20 -6.50
N TRP A 54 -2.67 2.99 -6.81
CA TRP A 54 -1.97 2.11 -5.85
C TRP A 54 -0.74 2.78 -5.21
N GLY A 55 0.15 3.33 -6.04
CA GLY A 55 1.35 4.02 -5.55
C GLY A 55 1.02 5.27 -4.74
N LYS A 56 0.04 6.06 -5.20
CA LYS A 56 -0.40 7.29 -4.53
C LYS A 56 -1.05 6.98 -3.18
N LEU A 57 -1.88 5.95 -3.09
CA LEU A 57 -2.48 5.50 -1.83
C LEU A 57 -1.41 5.08 -0.83
N SER A 58 -0.46 4.24 -1.26
CA SER A 58 0.66 3.83 -0.40
C SER A 58 1.45 5.05 0.11
N LEU A 59 1.80 5.99 -0.76
CA LEU A 59 2.52 7.21 -0.36
C LEU A 59 1.70 8.06 0.64
N ARG A 60 0.40 8.26 0.41
CA ARG A 60 -0.50 8.99 1.32
C ARG A 60 -0.52 8.34 2.71
N LEU A 61 -0.63 7.00 2.77
CA LEU A 61 -0.61 6.26 4.04
C LEU A 61 0.76 6.35 4.73
N ILE A 62 1.86 6.26 3.99
CA ILE A 62 3.22 6.45 4.55
C ILE A 62 3.36 7.85 5.15
N LEU A 63 2.93 8.89 4.42
CA LEU A 63 3.02 10.28 4.87
C LEU A 63 2.13 10.56 6.08
N HIS A 64 0.93 9.97 6.12
CA HIS A 64 0.02 10.11 7.27
C HIS A 64 0.51 9.35 8.50
N GLY A 65 1.18 8.21 8.30
CA GLY A 65 1.55 7.32 9.39
C GLY A 65 2.93 7.58 9.99
N ARG A 66 3.79 8.37 9.33
CA ARG A 66 5.08 8.82 9.87
C ARG A 66 4.86 9.81 11.01
#